data_AF-A0AAD4F302-F1
#
_entry.id   AF-A0AAD4F302-F1
#
_cell.length_a   1.000
_cell.length_b   1.000
_cell.length_c   1.000
_cell.angle_alpha   90.00
_cell.angle_beta   90.00
_cell.angle_gamma   90.00
#
_symmetry.space_group_name_H-M   'P 1'
#
loop_
_entity.id
_entity.type
_entity.pdbx_description
1 polymer ?
#
loop_
_entity_poly.entity_id
_entity_poly.type
_entity_poly.pdbx_seq_one_letter_code
_entity_poly.pdbx_strand_id
1 'polypeptide(L)'
;MKASIVAAAAAMLAGGVSASRAHGHRHAHALFEKKGVESANDVCTPGCTTIYSTITGEMTILPPAPKTTSAPPPPPAPTTTGPITVPTPIPQTCPTPGTYTFPATTVVVTETTTVCGASTTQVPSGTHTLGGVTTVVETATTVVCPVATTETQNGVVTSVIKTTTYVCPSAGTYTIAPITTVVPSVTTVVVPVVTTYCPGTYTAPAVVTTITETNVVVYCPFTSSEVPAPAPTAPAQQAQAPPPVQSSPAAAPPSLGSSSGKLWAMTYTPFTTDSKCKGPEQVMEDIAAIAAAGFTTLRVYSTDCDTLPNVGAAARAHGLRMIVGIFIGKVGCDNTDPDVAEQIAALKAWSQWDLVDLCVVGNEALFNKFCSVSELTSLISRTKSELASVGYNGPFTTTDVVSAWTDNDVSSICAAIDVVATNAHAYFNAGTNPSEAGKFVAGQLAIVEKVCGKPGYVMETGWPTAGNCNGVACAGHAEQRTAIQAIESELGNKVVFFSFRDDPWKKPGDCNCEQHWGCASVWGV
;
A
#
# COMPACT_ATOMS: atom_id res chain seq x y z
N MET A 1 -68.67 31.14 -11.97
CA MET A 1 -68.10 32.49 -11.75
C MET A 1 -66.77 32.28 -11.06
N LYS A 2 -65.64 32.23 -11.78
CA LYS A 2 -64.70 33.33 -12.09
C LYS A 2 -64.27 34.18 -10.86
N ALA A 3 -62.94 34.23 -10.69
CA ALA A 3 -62.07 35.33 -10.22
C ALA A 3 -61.65 35.42 -8.73
N SER A 4 -60.41 34.96 -8.49
CA SER A 4 -59.18 35.68 -8.07
C SER A 4 -59.24 36.99 -7.24
N ILE A 5 -58.30 37.09 -6.28
CA ILE A 5 -57.38 38.20 -5.85
C ILE A 5 -56.67 37.68 -4.56
N VAL A 6 -55.37 37.37 -4.44
CA VAL A 6 -54.06 38.09 -4.52
C VAL A 6 -53.81 39.17 -3.46
N ALA A 7 -52.88 38.88 -2.52
CA ALA A 7 -51.77 39.72 -1.99
C ALA A 7 -51.16 38.96 -0.78
N ALA A 8 -49.92 38.46 -0.73
CA ALA A 8 -48.57 39.01 -0.96
C ALA A 8 -48.14 40.09 0.07
N ALA A 9 -47.29 39.69 1.02
CA ALA A 9 -46.32 40.56 1.70
C ALA A 9 -45.09 39.72 2.08
N ALA A 10 -43.92 40.28 1.79
CA ALA A 10 -42.59 39.66 1.77
C ALA A 10 -41.64 40.33 2.80
N ALA A 11 -40.40 39.80 2.86
CA ALA A 11 -39.14 40.33 3.43
C ALA A 11 -38.77 39.75 4.83
N MET A 12 -37.55 39.28 5.14
CA MET A 12 -36.18 39.33 4.57
C MET A 12 -35.43 38.03 4.99
N LEU A 13 -34.77 37.23 4.15
CA LEU A 13 -33.41 37.37 3.56
C LEU A 13 -32.29 37.82 4.52
N ALA A 14 -31.57 36.84 5.08
CA ALA A 14 -30.14 36.94 5.39
C ALA A 14 -29.48 35.62 4.95
N GLY A 15 -28.55 35.73 4.01
CA GLY A 15 -27.94 34.59 3.31
C GLY A 15 -26.91 33.85 4.14
N GLY A 16 -26.96 32.52 4.05
CA GLY A 16 -25.83 31.63 4.29
C GLY A 16 -25.51 30.95 2.96
N VAL A 17 -24.33 31.24 2.43
CA VAL A 17 -23.86 30.88 1.10
C VAL A 17 -23.69 29.35 1.00
N SER A 18 -24.60 28.65 0.32
CA SER A 18 -24.31 27.33 -0.24
C SER A 18 -23.43 27.54 -1.48
N ALA A 19 -22.12 27.68 -1.23
CA ALA A 19 -21.13 27.59 -2.29
C ALA A 19 -21.07 26.12 -2.72
N SER A 20 -21.67 25.84 -3.89
CA SER A 20 -21.43 24.66 -4.69
C SER A 20 -19.92 24.52 -4.94
N ARG A 21 -19.23 23.75 -4.09
CA ARG A 21 -17.85 23.33 -4.32
C ARG A 21 -17.88 22.02 -5.12
N ALA A 22 -18.28 22.14 -6.38
CA ALA A 22 -18.02 21.11 -7.38
C ALA A 22 -16.53 21.17 -7.74
N HIS A 23 -15.68 20.60 -6.89
CA HIS A 23 -14.27 20.38 -7.19
C HIS A 23 -13.92 18.92 -6.88
N GLY A 24 -13.70 18.13 -7.94
CA GLY A 24 -12.68 17.09 -7.90
C GLY A 24 -12.98 15.72 -7.29
N HIS A 25 -14.22 15.28 -7.12
CA HIS A 25 -14.52 13.93 -6.57
C HIS A 25 -14.38 12.76 -7.58
N ARG A 26 -13.46 12.84 -8.55
CA ARG A 26 -13.29 11.83 -9.63
C ARG A 26 -12.14 10.84 -9.41
N HIS A 27 -11.41 10.90 -8.31
CA HIS A 27 -10.07 10.28 -8.26
C HIS A 27 -9.97 8.92 -7.56
N ALA A 28 -10.91 8.49 -6.72
CA ALA A 28 -10.78 7.20 -6.01
C ALA A 28 -10.92 5.97 -6.93
N HIS A 29 -11.77 6.03 -7.96
CA HIS A 29 -12.16 4.84 -8.75
C HIS A 29 -11.34 4.58 -10.02
N ALA A 30 -10.53 5.55 -10.45
CA ALA A 30 -9.49 5.24 -11.42
C ALA A 30 -8.47 4.24 -10.84
N LEU A 31 -8.44 4.04 -9.52
CA LEU A 31 -7.35 3.36 -8.81
C LEU A 31 -7.65 1.88 -8.48
N PHE A 32 -8.75 1.30 -8.99
CA PHE A 32 -8.89 -0.16 -9.18
C PHE A 32 -8.00 -0.66 -10.34
N GLU A 33 -6.80 -0.09 -10.43
CA GLU A 33 -5.93 -0.07 -11.60
C GLU A 33 -4.93 -1.23 -11.52
N LYS A 34 -5.24 -2.36 -12.16
CA LYS A 34 -4.16 -3.21 -12.70
C LYS A 34 -3.61 -2.54 -13.95
N LYS A 35 -2.38 -2.01 -13.86
CA LYS A 35 -1.62 -1.55 -15.03
C LYS A 35 -1.17 -2.78 -15.84
N GLY A 36 -1.85 -3.03 -16.95
CA GLY A 36 -1.45 -3.98 -17.98
C GLY A 36 -0.96 -3.31 -19.26
N VAL A 37 0.13 -3.82 -19.84
CA VAL A 37 0.55 -3.54 -21.23
C VAL A 37 0.85 -4.86 -21.93
N GLU A 38 0.41 -4.93 -23.19
CA GLU A 38 0.30 -6.07 -24.11
C GLU A 38 1.49 -7.03 -24.21
N SER A 39 1.22 -8.34 -24.20
CA SER A 39 1.52 -9.23 -25.34
C SER A 39 0.92 -10.63 -25.15
N ALA A 40 0.49 -11.23 -26.25
CA ALA A 40 -0.21 -12.50 -26.32
C ALA A 40 0.72 -13.71 -26.03
N ASN A 41 0.40 -14.48 -25.00
CA ASN A 41 0.57 -15.94 -24.89
C ASN A 41 -0.08 -16.45 -23.58
N ASP A 42 -1.23 -17.12 -23.71
CA ASP A 42 -1.99 -18.07 -22.85
C ASP A 42 -1.86 -18.18 -21.30
N VAL A 43 -1.18 -17.27 -20.61
CA VAL A 43 -1.24 -17.13 -19.13
C VAL A 43 -1.20 -15.65 -18.76
N CYS A 44 -2.25 -15.15 -18.11
CA CYS A 44 -2.28 -13.76 -17.62
C CYS A 44 -1.23 -13.59 -16.51
N THR A 45 -0.05 -13.06 -16.81
CA THR A 45 0.99 -12.76 -15.82
C THR A 45 1.42 -11.28 -15.90
N PRO A 46 1.66 -10.60 -14.76
CA PRO A 46 2.21 -9.24 -14.76
C PRO A 46 3.70 -9.29 -15.14
N GLY A 47 4.06 -8.74 -16.30
CA GLY A 47 5.43 -8.63 -16.78
C GLY A 47 6.04 -7.25 -16.49
N CYS A 48 7.32 -7.21 -16.10
CA CYS A 48 8.12 -5.97 -16.07
C CYS A 48 8.62 -5.65 -17.49
N THR A 49 8.33 -4.46 -18.02
CA THR A 49 8.81 -4.03 -19.35
C THR A 49 9.59 -2.72 -19.25
N THR A 50 10.80 -2.71 -19.80
CA THR A 50 11.65 -1.52 -19.97
C THR A 50 11.46 -0.95 -21.38
N ILE A 51 11.12 0.33 -21.50
CA ILE A 51 10.97 1.04 -22.78
C ILE A 51 12.26 1.79 -23.10
N TYR A 52 12.77 1.64 -24.32
CA TYR A 52 13.75 2.56 -24.91
C TYR A 52 13.15 3.20 -26.17
N SER A 53 13.26 4.52 -26.28
CA SER A 53 12.86 5.28 -27.48
C SER A 53 14.08 5.89 -28.16
N THR A 54 14.37 5.47 -29.37
CA THR A 54 15.38 6.08 -30.25
C THR A 54 14.66 6.98 -31.25
N ILE A 55 15.00 8.27 -31.27
CA ILE A 55 14.47 9.23 -32.24
C ILE A 55 15.54 9.47 -33.31
N THR A 56 15.21 9.23 -34.57
CA THR A 56 16.00 9.61 -35.75
C THR A 56 15.17 10.52 -36.65
N GLY A 57 15.75 11.64 -37.09
CA GLY A 57 15.16 12.56 -38.05
C GLY A 57 16.23 13.28 -38.87
N GLU A 58 15.94 13.51 -40.16
CA GLU A 58 16.86 14.06 -41.17
C GLU A 58 16.85 15.61 -41.23
N MET A 59 17.98 16.20 -41.61
CA MET A 59 18.18 17.65 -41.76
C MET A 59 17.46 18.20 -43.00
N THR A 60 16.67 19.27 -42.83
CA THR A 60 16.20 20.12 -43.95
C THR A 60 16.46 21.60 -43.65
N ILE A 61 17.06 22.29 -44.61
CA ILE A 61 17.52 23.69 -44.57
C ILE A 61 16.42 24.61 -45.16
N LEU A 62 16.14 25.76 -44.54
CA LEU A 62 15.32 26.85 -45.11
C LEU A 62 16.07 28.20 -45.11
N PRO A 63 15.88 29.07 -46.13
CA PRO A 63 16.63 30.30 -46.38
C PRO A 63 16.16 31.52 -45.55
N PRO A 64 16.93 32.63 -45.49
CA PRO A 64 16.75 33.67 -44.48
C PRO A 64 15.78 34.79 -44.90
N ALA A 65 15.09 35.38 -43.92
CA ALA A 65 14.31 36.62 -44.02
C ALA A 65 14.49 37.47 -42.72
N PRO A 66 14.13 38.76 -42.66
CA PRO A 66 15.07 39.86 -42.46
C PRO A 66 15.18 40.38 -41.01
N LYS A 67 16.30 41.08 -40.77
CA LYS A 67 16.74 41.66 -39.49
C LYS A 67 15.70 42.55 -38.82
N THR A 68 15.34 42.21 -37.59
CA THR A 68 14.87 43.16 -36.57
C THR A 68 15.66 42.96 -35.28
N THR A 69 16.19 44.06 -34.77
CA THR A 69 17.02 44.19 -33.59
C THR A 69 16.19 44.07 -32.31
N SER A 70 16.34 42.95 -31.60
CA SER A 70 16.17 42.89 -30.14
C SER A 70 17.05 41.75 -29.61
N ALA A 71 17.81 42.02 -28.55
CA ALA A 71 18.79 41.09 -28.00
C ALA A 71 18.09 39.90 -27.29
N PRO A 72 18.41 38.64 -27.62
CA PRO A 72 17.92 37.47 -26.91
C PRO A 72 18.72 37.21 -25.61
N PRO A 73 18.12 36.53 -24.61
CA PRO A 73 18.80 36.10 -23.39
C PRO A 73 19.86 35.01 -23.68
N PRO A 74 20.85 34.82 -22.77
CA PRO A 74 21.89 33.82 -22.96
C PRO A 74 21.31 32.39 -22.99
N PRO A 75 21.92 31.47 -23.76
CA PRO A 75 21.47 30.09 -23.88
C PRO A 75 21.51 29.36 -22.53
N PRO A 76 20.58 28.44 -22.25
CA PRO A 76 20.69 27.56 -21.09
C PRO A 76 21.95 26.70 -21.22
N ALA A 77 22.68 26.60 -20.10
CA ALA A 77 23.87 25.78 -19.99
C ALA A 77 23.54 24.30 -20.28
N PRO A 78 24.47 23.54 -20.89
CA PRO A 78 24.29 22.12 -21.12
C PRO A 78 24.08 21.39 -19.80
N THR A 79 22.93 20.73 -19.63
CA THR A 79 22.69 19.85 -18.49
C THR A 79 23.49 18.57 -18.69
N THR A 80 24.73 18.55 -18.19
CA THR A 80 25.43 17.31 -17.92
C THR A 80 24.68 16.59 -16.81
N THR A 81 24.24 15.35 -17.06
CA THR A 81 23.79 14.42 -16.02
C THR A 81 24.98 14.14 -15.10
N GLY A 82 25.09 14.93 -14.03
CA GLY A 82 26.03 14.67 -12.95
C GLY A 82 25.68 13.36 -12.23
N PRO A 83 26.65 12.72 -11.55
CA PRO A 83 26.38 11.53 -10.75
C PRO A 83 25.30 11.81 -9.70
N ILE A 84 24.38 10.86 -9.51
CA ILE A 84 23.34 10.90 -8.48
C ILE A 84 24.04 11.16 -7.13
N THR A 85 23.75 12.30 -6.51
CA THR A 85 24.37 12.73 -5.26
C THR A 85 23.66 12.04 -4.11
N VAL A 86 24.19 10.89 -3.69
CA VAL A 86 23.75 10.20 -2.48
C VAL A 86 24.51 10.72 -1.24
N PRO A 87 23.98 10.56 -0.02
CA PRO A 87 24.63 11.00 1.22
C PRO A 87 25.86 10.13 1.56
N THR A 88 26.96 10.28 0.82
CA THR A 88 28.19 9.53 1.08
C THR A 88 29.05 10.24 2.12
N PRO A 89 29.39 9.62 3.27
CA PRO A 89 30.35 10.20 4.21
C PRO A 89 31.71 10.44 3.53
N ILE A 90 32.11 11.69 3.37
CA ILE A 90 33.41 12.04 2.77
C ILE A 90 34.47 12.03 3.88
N PRO A 91 35.52 11.18 3.80
CA PRO A 91 36.59 11.19 4.80
C PRO A 91 37.39 12.50 4.71
N GLN A 92 37.59 13.17 5.84
CA GLN A 92 38.40 14.38 5.93
C GLN A 92 39.67 14.07 6.72
N THR A 93 40.84 14.16 6.06
CA THR A 93 42.14 13.87 6.68
C THR A 93 42.67 15.11 7.38
N CYS A 94 42.98 14.99 8.67
CA CYS A 94 43.64 16.03 9.46
C CYS A 94 45.13 15.68 9.61
N PRO A 95 46.03 16.26 8.79
CA PRO A 95 47.44 15.85 8.76
C PRO A 95 48.23 16.29 10.00
N THR A 96 47.75 17.30 10.73
CA THR A 96 48.48 17.91 11.86
C THR A 96 47.55 18.16 13.06
N PRO A 97 48.06 18.15 14.31
CA PRO A 97 47.26 18.54 15.46
C PRO A 97 46.77 19.99 15.35
N GLY A 98 45.50 20.24 15.64
CA GLY A 98 44.86 21.54 15.44
C GLY A 98 43.33 21.49 15.54
N THR A 99 42.69 22.65 15.49
CA THR A 99 41.22 22.74 15.45
C THR A 99 40.75 22.82 14.00
N TYR A 100 39.91 21.87 13.59
CA TYR A 100 39.35 21.77 12.25
C TYR A 100 37.86 22.07 12.29
N THR A 101 37.37 22.83 11.30
CA THR A 101 35.95 23.17 11.14
C THR A 101 35.45 22.61 9.82
N PHE A 102 34.43 21.75 9.89
CA PHE A 102 33.76 21.16 8.74
C PHE A 102 32.37 21.78 8.58
N PRO A 103 32.04 22.40 7.43
CA PRO A 103 30.76 23.07 7.22
C PRO A 103 29.61 22.06 7.07
N ALA A 104 28.38 22.48 7.42
CA ALA A 104 27.19 21.66 7.25
C ALA A 104 26.90 21.41 5.76
N THR A 105 26.52 20.18 5.42
CA THR A 105 26.19 19.76 4.05
C THR A 105 24.82 19.11 4.01
N THR A 106 23.97 19.50 3.06
CA THR A 106 22.63 18.92 2.88
C THR A 106 22.51 18.28 1.51
N VAL A 107 21.96 17.06 1.47
CA VAL A 107 21.74 16.27 0.26
C VAL A 107 20.27 15.85 0.22
N VAL A 108 19.59 16.09 -0.90
CA VAL A 108 18.20 15.67 -1.11
C VAL A 108 18.20 14.45 -2.02
N VAL A 109 17.72 13.33 -1.51
CA VAL A 109 17.50 12.11 -2.28
C VAL A 109 16.05 12.11 -2.71
N THR A 110 15.77 12.10 -4.01
CA THR A 110 14.40 12.18 -4.55
C THR A 110 13.80 10.81 -4.84
N GLU A 111 14.63 9.77 -4.96
CA GLU A 111 14.24 8.40 -5.29
C GLU A 111 15.10 7.40 -4.50
N THR A 112 14.54 6.25 -4.15
CA THR A 112 15.29 5.21 -3.41
C THR A 112 16.53 4.81 -4.20
N THR A 113 17.70 5.09 -3.64
CA THR A 113 18.98 4.84 -4.31
C THR A 113 19.81 3.87 -3.49
N THR A 114 20.19 2.74 -4.10
CA THR A 114 21.08 1.74 -3.50
C THR A 114 22.49 1.95 -4.01
N VAL A 115 23.44 2.11 -3.10
CA VAL A 115 24.86 2.37 -3.43
C VAL A 115 25.79 1.49 -2.60
N CYS A 116 27.04 1.37 -3.05
CA CYS A 116 28.11 0.80 -2.24
C CYS A 116 28.45 1.77 -1.10
N GLY A 117 28.10 1.40 0.13
CA GLY A 117 28.63 1.99 1.34
C GLY A 117 29.91 1.26 1.80
N ALA A 118 30.53 1.80 2.85
CA ALA A 118 31.70 1.21 3.49
C ALA A 118 31.43 1.05 4.99
N SER A 119 31.65 -0.15 5.52
CA SER A 119 31.65 -0.43 6.95
C SER A 119 33.07 -0.70 7.41
N THR A 120 33.47 -0.20 8.58
CA THR A 120 34.81 -0.43 9.13
C THR A 120 34.73 -1.30 10.37
N THR A 121 35.68 -2.22 10.51
CA THR A 121 35.80 -3.08 11.69
C THR A 121 37.27 -3.34 11.97
N GLN A 122 37.67 -3.19 13.24
CA GLN A 122 39.01 -3.52 13.67
C GLN A 122 39.09 -5.02 13.97
N VAL A 123 40.04 -5.70 13.32
CA VAL A 123 40.28 -7.13 13.51
C VAL A 123 41.71 -7.40 14.00
N PRO A 124 41.92 -8.38 14.91
CA PRO A 124 43.25 -8.79 15.36
C PRO A 124 44.02 -9.53 14.25
N SER A 125 45.31 -9.80 14.44
CA SER A 125 46.10 -10.56 13.46
C SER A 125 45.49 -11.94 13.18
N GLY A 126 45.31 -12.28 11.91
CA GLY A 126 44.71 -13.56 11.50
C GLY A 126 43.87 -13.46 10.23
N THR A 127 43.23 -14.58 9.88
CA THR A 127 42.28 -14.68 8.77
C THR A 127 40.88 -14.38 9.27
N HIS A 128 40.18 -13.46 8.62
CA HIS A 128 38.82 -13.04 8.99
C HIS A 128 37.90 -13.08 7.78
N THR A 129 36.66 -13.50 8.00
CA THR A 129 35.58 -13.50 7.01
C THR A 129 34.59 -12.41 7.40
N LEU A 130 34.48 -11.37 6.57
CA LEU A 130 33.75 -10.14 6.85
C LEU A 130 32.83 -9.77 5.67
N GLY A 131 31.74 -9.07 5.95
CA GLY A 131 30.78 -8.63 4.92
C GLY A 131 29.88 -9.76 4.39
N GLY A 132 29.31 -9.53 3.20
CA GLY A 132 28.30 -10.40 2.61
C GLY A 132 26.87 -10.08 3.07
N VAL A 133 25.89 -10.69 2.43
CA VAL A 133 24.47 -10.55 2.78
C VAL A 133 24.06 -11.78 3.59
N THR A 134 23.58 -11.56 4.81
CA THR A 134 23.06 -12.65 5.64
C THR A 134 21.58 -12.86 5.33
N THR A 135 21.22 -14.08 4.99
CA THR A 135 19.84 -14.49 4.75
C THR A 135 19.52 -15.73 5.57
N VAL A 136 18.26 -15.86 5.98
CA VAL A 136 17.74 -17.03 6.69
C VAL A 136 16.71 -17.68 5.78
N VAL A 137 16.89 -18.96 5.51
CA VAL A 137 15.93 -19.75 4.72
C VAL A 137 15.35 -20.87 5.58
N GLU A 138 14.07 -21.15 5.40
CA GLU A 138 13.35 -22.19 6.17
C GLU A 138 13.25 -23.53 5.41
N THR A 139 13.43 -23.50 4.09
CA THR A 139 13.47 -24.68 3.23
C THR A 139 14.52 -24.48 2.13
N ALA A 140 14.92 -25.57 1.46
CA ALA A 140 15.83 -25.49 0.32
C ALA A 140 15.29 -24.50 -0.73
N THR A 141 16.06 -23.46 -1.06
CA THR A 141 15.64 -22.40 -1.99
C THR A 141 16.85 -21.73 -2.63
N THR A 142 16.60 -20.94 -3.67
CA THR A 142 17.64 -20.14 -4.34
C THR A 142 17.39 -18.67 -4.04
N VAL A 143 18.37 -18.00 -3.43
CA VAL A 143 18.32 -16.58 -3.06
C VAL A 143 19.06 -15.75 -4.10
N VAL A 144 18.41 -14.71 -4.62
CA VAL A 144 19.03 -13.71 -5.50
C VAL A 144 19.12 -12.40 -4.73
N CYS A 145 20.33 -11.91 -4.47
CA CYS A 145 20.53 -10.67 -3.72
C CYS A 145 21.65 -9.80 -4.32
N PRO A 146 21.55 -8.46 -4.21
CA PRO A 146 22.65 -7.57 -4.52
C PRO A 146 23.75 -7.73 -3.46
N VAL A 147 24.98 -7.96 -3.90
CA VAL A 147 26.17 -8.04 -3.04
C VAL A 147 27.16 -6.93 -3.44
N ALA A 148 27.70 -6.23 -2.45
CA ALA A 148 28.75 -5.24 -2.68
C ALA A 148 30.11 -5.94 -2.70
N THR A 149 30.88 -5.77 -3.77
CA THR A 149 32.22 -6.36 -3.95
C THR A 149 33.20 -5.33 -4.50
N THR A 150 34.50 -5.57 -4.38
CA THR A 150 35.52 -4.73 -5.02
C THR A 150 35.96 -5.34 -6.35
N GLU A 151 36.14 -4.51 -7.37
CA GLU A 151 36.80 -4.86 -8.63
C GLU A 151 38.00 -3.96 -8.88
N THR A 152 39.09 -4.54 -9.39
CA THR A 152 40.28 -3.78 -9.77
C THR A 152 40.31 -3.62 -11.29
N GLN A 153 40.16 -2.39 -11.78
CA GLN A 153 40.38 -2.05 -13.18
C GLN A 153 41.50 -1.03 -13.28
N ASN A 154 42.51 -1.29 -14.13
CA ASN A 154 43.65 -0.41 -14.37
C ASN A 154 44.42 0.00 -13.08
N GLY A 155 44.48 -0.89 -12.09
CA GLY A 155 45.18 -0.63 -10.81
C GLY A 155 44.37 0.17 -9.79
N VAL A 156 43.12 0.56 -10.10
CA VAL A 156 42.20 1.24 -9.19
C VAL A 156 41.16 0.24 -8.68
N VAL A 157 41.06 0.10 -7.36
CA VAL A 157 40.06 -0.74 -6.69
C VAL A 157 38.77 0.06 -6.51
N THR A 158 37.68 -0.39 -7.13
CA THR A 158 36.36 0.27 -7.07
C THR A 158 35.36 -0.68 -6.45
N SER A 159 34.49 -0.18 -5.57
CA SER A 159 33.37 -0.98 -5.03
C SER A 159 32.19 -0.97 -5.99
N VAL A 160 31.70 -2.15 -6.37
CA VAL A 160 30.58 -2.34 -7.30
C VAL A 160 29.51 -3.23 -6.66
N ILE A 161 28.23 -2.97 -6.97
CA ILE A 161 27.13 -3.87 -6.61
C ILE A 161 26.95 -4.87 -7.74
N LYS A 162 26.97 -6.15 -7.41
CA LYS A 162 26.62 -7.22 -8.35
C LYS A 162 25.46 -8.02 -7.81
N THR A 163 24.55 -8.42 -8.69
CA THR A 163 23.52 -9.39 -8.34
C THR A 163 24.13 -10.79 -8.33
N THR A 164 23.97 -11.53 -7.23
CA THR A 164 24.44 -12.91 -7.10
C THR A 164 23.28 -13.83 -6.77
N THR A 165 23.30 -15.02 -7.35
CA THR A 165 22.38 -16.12 -7.09
C THR A 165 23.08 -17.17 -6.23
N TYR A 166 22.50 -17.54 -5.10
CA TYR A 166 23.04 -18.53 -4.19
C TYR A 166 21.99 -19.60 -3.86
N VAL A 167 22.35 -20.87 -4.01
CA VAL A 167 21.46 -21.99 -3.68
C VAL A 167 21.65 -22.36 -2.22
N CYS A 168 20.62 -22.17 -1.41
CA CYS A 168 20.55 -22.61 -0.02
C CYS A 168 19.94 -24.02 0.02
N PRO A 169 20.72 -25.08 0.26
CA PRO A 169 20.25 -26.46 0.11
C PRO A 169 19.32 -26.95 1.24
N SER A 170 19.22 -26.23 2.35
CA SER A 170 18.40 -26.61 3.51
C SER A 170 18.00 -25.40 4.33
N ALA A 171 17.14 -25.58 5.33
CA ALA A 171 16.89 -24.57 6.34
C ALA A 171 18.21 -24.16 7.02
N GLY A 172 18.44 -22.86 7.20
CA GLY A 172 19.66 -22.35 7.80
C GLY A 172 19.93 -20.89 7.53
N THR A 173 20.93 -20.36 8.22
CA THR A 173 21.46 -19.01 7.99
C THR A 173 22.65 -19.10 7.04
N TYR A 174 22.60 -18.36 5.94
CA TYR A 174 23.64 -18.31 4.93
C TYR A 174 24.19 -16.89 4.81
N THR A 175 25.51 -16.76 4.74
CA THR A 175 26.18 -15.50 4.38
C THR A 175 26.63 -15.58 2.93
N ILE A 176 25.99 -14.81 2.07
CA ILE A 176 26.22 -14.83 0.62
C ILE A 176 27.33 -13.83 0.27
N ALA A 177 28.32 -14.30 -0.50
CA ALA A 177 29.50 -13.55 -0.95
C ALA A 177 30.29 -12.83 0.17
N PRO A 178 30.71 -13.53 1.24
CA PRO A 178 31.57 -12.93 2.25
C PRO A 178 32.98 -12.70 1.70
N ILE A 179 33.69 -11.71 2.24
CA ILE A 179 35.05 -11.37 1.86
C ILE A 179 36.00 -11.94 2.92
N THR A 180 36.99 -12.72 2.50
CA THR A 180 38.03 -13.22 3.40
C THR A 180 39.29 -12.37 3.26
N THR A 181 39.81 -11.89 4.38
CA THR A 181 41.03 -11.08 4.43
C THR A 181 42.01 -11.63 5.47
N VAL A 182 43.30 -11.43 5.24
CA VAL A 182 44.37 -11.84 6.16
C VAL A 182 45.12 -10.59 6.58
N VAL A 183 45.14 -10.31 7.89
CA VAL A 183 45.84 -9.15 8.45
C VAL A 183 47.01 -9.59 9.33
N PRO A 184 48.23 -9.04 9.14
CA PRO A 184 49.42 -9.46 9.88
C PRO A 184 49.50 -8.88 11.30
N SER A 185 48.75 -7.82 11.58
CA SER A 185 48.65 -7.14 12.88
C SER A 185 47.25 -6.55 13.04
N VAL A 186 46.91 -6.01 14.23
CA VAL A 186 45.63 -5.33 14.46
C VAL A 186 45.42 -4.27 13.38
N THR A 187 44.39 -4.43 12.56
CA THR A 187 44.15 -3.60 11.38
C THR A 187 42.67 -3.25 11.28
N THR A 188 42.38 -2.00 10.96
CA THR A 188 41.01 -1.57 10.61
C THR A 188 40.74 -1.94 9.16
N VAL A 189 39.83 -2.89 8.96
CA VAL A 189 39.43 -3.36 7.62
C VAL A 189 38.19 -2.60 7.20
N VAL A 190 38.20 -2.10 5.96
CA VAL A 190 37.04 -1.48 5.31
C VAL A 190 36.38 -2.52 4.41
N VAL A 191 35.10 -2.77 4.64
CA VAL A 191 34.31 -3.78 3.93
C VAL A 191 33.20 -3.07 3.16
N PRO A 192 33.05 -3.33 1.85
CA PRO A 192 31.95 -2.78 1.09
C PRO A 192 30.62 -3.38 1.58
N VAL A 193 29.62 -2.52 1.77
CA VAL A 193 28.27 -2.92 2.20
C VAL A 193 27.23 -2.30 1.29
N VAL A 194 26.13 -3.00 1.04
CA VAL A 194 25.00 -2.41 0.30
C VAL A 194 24.30 -1.43 1.24
N THR A 195 24.22 -0.15 0.86
CA THR A 195 23.51 0.88 1.62
C THR A 195 22.38 1.45 0.77
N THR A 196 21.18 1.46 1.34
CA THR A 196 19.98 1.97 0.66
C THR A 196 19.55 3.27 1.31
N TYR A 197 19.40 4.32 0.51
CA TYR A 197 18.88 5.61 0.94
C TYR A 197 17.47 5.78 0.40
N CYS A 198 16.51 6.00 1.29
CA CYS A 198 15.12 6.34 0.92
C CYS A 198 15.03 7.83 0.51
N PRO A 199 13.98 8.22 -0.22
CA PRO A 199 13.73 9.63 -0.53
C PRO A 199 13.64 10.46 0.76
N GLY A 200 14.37 11.56 0.82
CA GLY A 200 14.48 12.38 2.02
C GLY A 200 15.61 13.39 1.96
N THR A 201 15.59 14.34 2.89
CA THR A 201 16.67 15.33 3.06
C THR A 201 17.62 14.85 4.16
N TYR A 202 18.88 14.69 3.79
CA TYR A 202 19.96 14.23 4.65
C TYR A 202 20.90 15.40 4.93
N THR A 203 21.12 15.71 6.21
CA THR A 203 21.97 16.83 6.62
C THR A 203 23.11 16.31 7.49
N ALA A 204 24.35 16.59 7.09
CA ALA A 204 25.52 16.47 7.94
C ALA A 204 25.70 17.82 8.68
N PRO A 205 25.62 17.85 10.03
CA PRO A 205 25.77 19.09 10.79
C PRO A 205 27.22 19.61 10.73
N ALA A 206 27.42 20.91 10.99
CA ALA A 206 28.75 21.49 11.06
C ALA A 206 29.50 20.94 12.30
N VAL A 207 30.72 20.45 12.12
CA VAL A 207 31.53 19.86 13.19
C VAL A 207 32.80 20.68 13.38
N VAL A 208 33.03 21.13 14.61
CA VAL A 208 34.32 21.69 15.04
C VAL A 208 34.97 20.67 15.97
N THR A 209 36.16 20.18 15.62
CA THR A 209 36.87 19.18 16.42
C THR A 209 38.34 19.56 16.59
N THR A 210 38.88 19.29 17.77
CA THR A 210 40.29 19.52 18.09
C THR A 210 41.02 18.18 18.06
N ILE A 211 41.94 18.05 17.12
CA ILE A 211 42.73 16.85 16.89
C ILE A 211 44.07 16.99 17.61
N THR A 212 44.42 16.03 18.48
CA THR A 212 45.67 16.01 19.24
C THR A 212 46.76 15.11 18.64
N GLU A 213 46.43 14.33 17.62
CA GLU A 213 47.30 13.33 16.99
C GLU A 213 47.44 13.58 15.47
N THR A 214 48.56 13.17 14.86
CA THR A 214 48.80 13.33 13.41
C THR A 214 48.05 12.28 12.60
N ASN A 215 47.50 12.65 11.43
CA ASN A 215 46.82 11.77 10.47
C ASN A 215 45.50 11.15 10.96
N VAL A 216 44.70 11.90 11.72
CA VAL A 216 43.36 11.46 12.14
C VAL A 216 42.36 11.68 11.01
N VAL A 217 41.58 10.64 10.69
CA VAL A 217 40.49 10.70 9.70
C VAL A 217 39.18 10.90 10.45
N VAL A 218 38.47 11.97 10.12
CA VAL A 218 37.15 12.28 10.71
C VAL A 218 36.06 11.98 9.69
N TYR A 219 35.04 11.24 10.12
CA TYR A 219 33.84 10.96 9.34
C TYR A 219 32.67 11.77 9.88
N CYS A 220 32.05 12.60 9.04
CA CYS A 220 30.83 13.32 9.40
C CYS A 220 29.62 12.51 8.90
N PRO A 221 28.83 11.88 9.79
CA PRO A 221 27.64 11.15 9.37
C PRO A 221 26.54 12.13 8.91
N PHE A 222 25.85 11.77 7.83
CA PHE A 222 24.60 12.44 7.47
C PHE A 222 23.49 11.92 8.38
N THR A 223 22.75 12.83 9.02
CA THR A 223 21.52 12.52 9.75
C THR A 223 20.32 12.84 8.85
N SER A 224 19.37 11.92 8.71
CA SER A 224 18.08 12.27 8.11
C SER A 224 17.35 13.22 9.07
N SER A 225 16.73 14.28 8.54
CA SER A 225 15.87 15.13 9.36
C SER A 225 14.55 14.41 9.60
N GLU A 226 14.48 13.62 10.67
CA GLU A 226 13.23 13.19 11.28
C GLU A 226 12.57 14.41 11.98
N VAL A 227 11.24 14.44 11.98
CA VAL A 227 10.45 15.36 12.80
C VAL A 227 10.93 15.25 14.27
N PRO A 228 11.10 16.35 15.03
CA PRO A 228 11.71 16.29 16.35
C PRO A 228 10.96 15.34 17.29
N ALA A 229 11.68 14.38 17.87
CA ALA A 229 11.20 13.59 19.00
C ALA A 229 10.83 14.51 20.17
N PRO A 230 9.74 14.24 20.91
CA PRO A 230 9.41 14.99 22.11
C PRO A 230 10.54 14.86 23.15
N ALA A 231 10.83 15.97 23.83
CA ALA A 231 11.94 16.12 24.76
C ALA A 231 11.92 15.07 25.90
N PRO A 232 13.09 14.65 26.40
CA PRO A 232 13.17 13.70 27.51
C PRO A 232 12.63 14.32 28.80
N THR A 233 11.60 13.70 29.36
CA THR A 233 11.08 14.04 30.69
C THR A 233 12.11 13.64 31.75
N ALA A 234 12.36 14.56 32.69
CA ALA A 234 13.25 14.37 33.84
C ALA A 234 12.88 13.14 34.69
N PRO A 235 13.83 12.57 35.47
CA PRO A 235 13.58 11.35 36.24
C PRO A 235 12.50 11.57 37.29
N ALA A 236 11.39 10.87 37.16
CA ALA A 236 10.36 10.81 38.19
C ALA A 236 10.86 9.95 39.37
N GLN A 237 10.78 10.55 40.55
CA GLN A 237 10.99 9.93 41.85
C GLN A 237 10.07 8.71 42.00
N GLN A 238 10.60 7.57 42.49
CA GLN A 238 9.84 6.34 42.72
C GLN A 238 8.60 6.59 43.58
N ALA A 239 7.42 6.50 42.96
CA ALA A 239 6.14 6.34 43.64
C ALA A 239 5.73 4.86 43.58
N GLN A 240 5.33 4.30 44.72
CA GLN A 240 4.92 2.91 44.89
C GLN A 240 3.81 2.50 43.92
N ALA A 241 3.95 1.28 43.40
CA ALA A 241 2.99 0.65 42.49
C ALA A 241 1.58 0.55 43.13
N PRO A 242 0.51 0.93 42.41
CA PRO A 242 -0.85 0.60 42.83
C PRO A 242 -1.11 -0.91 42.66
N PRO A 243 -2.03 -1.49 43.45
CA PRO A 243 -2.32 -2.92 43.40
C PRO A 243 -2.92 -3.31 42.03
N PRO A 244 -2.74 -4.58 41.61
CA PRO A 244 -3.10 -5.03 40.27
C PRO A 244 -4.61 -4.91 40.04
N VAL A 245 -4.98 -4.17 39.00
CA VAL A 245 -6.36 -4.16 38.48
C VAL A 245 -6.59 -5.51 37.82
N GLN A 246 -7.62 -6.21 38.29
CA GLN A 246 -8.06 -7.49 37.73
C GLN A 246 -8.33 -7.34 36.23
N SER A 247 -7.64 -8.14 35.42
CA SER A 247 -7.90 -8.28 34.00
C SER A 247 -9.33 -8.78 33.80
N SER A 248 -10.18 -7.97 33.18
CA SER A 248 -11.41 -8.47 32.55
C SER A 248 -11.06 -9.60 31.58
N PRO A 249 -11.88 -10.65 31.47
CA PRO A 249 -11.65 -11.72 30.51
C PRO A 249 -11.53 -11.15 29.10
N ALA A 250 -10.63 -11.72 28.29
CA ALA A 250 -10.53 -11.42 26.86
C ALA A 250 -11.93 -11.49 26.23
N ALA A 251 -12.35 -10.40 25.58
CA ALA A 251 -13.62 -10.35 24.88
C ALA A 251 -13.69 -11.50 23.87
N ALA A 252 -14.83 -12.17 23.79
CA ALA A 252 -15.07 -13.17 22.75
C ALA A 252 -14.85 -12.51 21.37
N PRO A 253 -14.27 -13.21 20.39
CA PRO A 253 -14.09 -12.66 19.06
C PRO A 253 -15.44 -12.18 18.49
N PRO A 254 -15.46 -11.05 17.76
CA PRO A 254 -16.68 -10.54 17.17
C PRO A 254 -17.29 -11.59 16.24
N SER A 255 -18.59 -11.92 16.43
CA SER A 255 -19.28 -12.85 15.54
C SER A 255 -19.69 -12.14 14.25
N LEU A 256 -18.75 -11.96 13.33
CA LEU A 256 -19.05 -11.52 11.96
C LEU A 256 -19.45 -12.72 11.11
N GLY A 257 -20.20 -12.46 10.03
CA GLY A 257 -20.75 -13.48 9.16
C GLY A 257 -22.27 -13.61 9.30
N SER A 258 -22.89 -14.37 8.39
CA SER A 258 -24.33 -14.67 8.49
C SER A 258 -24.57 -15.84 9.44
N SER A 259 -25.46 -15.63 10.42
CA SER A 259 -25.95 -16.66 11.35
C SER A 259 -27.19 -17.40 10.83
N SER A 260 -27.85 -16.86 9.81
CA SER A 260 -29.15 -17.30 9.29
C SER A 260 -29.10 -17.95 7.91
N GLY A 261 -27.95 -17.96 7.22
CA GLY A 261 -27.84 -18.54 5.87
C GLY A 261 -26.43 -18.45 5.28
N LYS A 262 -26.21 -19.14 4.16
CA LYS A 262 -24.91 -19.21 3.47
C LYS A 262 -24.46 -17.90 2.82
N LEU A 263 -25.17 -16.78 2.90
CA LEU A 263 -24.78 -15.54 2.20
C LEU A 263 -24.53 -14.43 3.20
N TRP A 264 -23.26 -14.13 3.47
CA TRP A 264 -22.89 -13.04 4.37
C TRP A 264 -23.06 -11.68 3.69
N ALA A 265 -22.20 -11.36 2.74
CA ALA A 265 -22.10 -10.00 2.23
C ALA A 265 -21.91 -9.91 0.72
N MET A 266 -22.35 -8.78 0.16
CA MET A 266 -22.17 -8.40 -1.24
C MET A 266 -21.42 -7.07 -1.30
N THR A 267 -20.43 -6.93 -2.19
CA THR A 267 -19.83 -5.61 -2.44
C THR A 267 -20.79 -4.72 -3.23
N TYR A 268 -20.87 -3.46 -2.82
CA TYR A 268 -21.76 -2.49 -3.45
C TYR A 268 -21.05 -1.16 -3.69
N THR A 269 -21.20 -0.68 -4.92
CA THR A 269 -20.73 0.63 -5.35
C THR A 269 -21.92 1.38 -5.96
N PRO A 270 -22.26 2.60 -5.50
CA PRO A 270 -23.43 3.33 -5.98
C PRO A 270 -23.12 4.07 -7.28
N PHE A 271 -22.54 3.39 -8.27
CA PHE A 271 -22.29 3.93 -9.60
C PHE A 271 -23.26 3.39 -10.63
N THR A 272 -23.64 4.26 -11.56
CA THR A 272 -24.27 3.89 -12.81
C THR A 272 -23.22 3.34 -13.78
N THR A 273 -23.67 2.71 -14.86
CA THR A 273 -22.78 2.19 -15.92
C THR A 273 -21.97 3.29 -16.62
N ASP A 274 -22.41 4.54 -16.57
CA ASP A 274 -21.66 5.71 -17.07
C ASP A 274 -20.83 6.42 -15.98
N SER A 275 -20.51 5.72 -14.89
CA SER A 275 -19.63 6.19 -13.79
C SER A 275 -20.16 7.42 -13.03
N LYS A 276 -21.48 7.63 -13.03
CA LYS A 276 -22.12 8.68 -12.23
C LYS A 276 -22.61 8.10 -10.92
N CYS A 277 -22.71 8.95 -9.90
CA CYS A 277 -23.33 8.56 -8.64
C CYS A 277 -24.82 8.25 -8.86
N LYS A 278 -25.26 7.10 -8.36
CA LYS A 278 -26.68 6.72 -8.27
C LYS A 278 -27.40 7.62 -7.27
N GLY A 279 -28.65 7.96 -7.60
CA GLY A 279 -29.53 8.63 -6.65
C GLY A 279 -30.04 7.69 -5.55
N PRO A 280 -30.61 8.23 -4.47
CA PRO A 280 -31.09 7.44 -3.32
C PRO A 280 -32.14 6.38 -3.71
N GLU A 281 -33.01 6.65 -4.68
CA GLU A 281 -34.04 5.70 -5.15
C GLU A 281 -33.42 4.48 -5.85
N GLN A 282 -32.40 4.69 -6.69
CA GLN A 282 -31.69 3.61 -7.38
C GLN A 282 -30.88 2.77 -6.38
N VAL A 283 -30.26 3.42 -5.40
CA VAL A 283 -29.57 2.72 -4.30
C VAL A 283 -30.57 1.88 -3.52
N MET A 284 -31.74 2.42 -3.17
CA MET A 284 -32.80 1.69 -2.48
C MET A 284 -33.23 0.43 -3.24
N GLU A 285 -33.43 0.53 -4.56
CA GLU A 285 -33.81 -0.60 -5.41
C GLU A 285 -32.73 -1.70 -5.45
N ASP A 286 -31.47 -1.32 -5.67
CA ASP A 286 -30.35 -2.27 -5.67
C ASP A 286 -30.23 -2.99 -4.32
N ILE A 287 -30.30 -2.24 -3.22
CA ILE A 287 -30.17 -2.81 -1.88
C ILE A 287 -31.37 -3.71 -1.52
N ALA A 288 -32.57 -3.35 -1.97
CA ALA A 288 -33.74 -4.21 -1.85
C ALA A 288 -33.54 -5.55 -2.58
N ALA A 289 -32.96 -5.52 -3.78
CA ALA A 289 -32.64 -6.72 -4.55
C ALA A 289 -31.57 -7.58 -3.86
N ILE A 290 -30.52 -6.97 -3.30
CA ILE A 290 -29.49 -7.67 -2.51
C ILE A 290 -30.11 -8.34 -1.28
N ALA A 291 -30.97 -7.64 -0.55
CA ALA A 291 -31.67 -8.21 0.60
C ALA A 291 -32.58 -9.38 0.19
N ALA A 292 -33.32 -9.24 -0.92
CA ALA A 292 -34.19 -10.29 -1.45
C ALA A 292 -33.43 -11.54 -1.88
N ALA A 293 -32.17 -11.40 -2.33
CA ALA A 293 -31.29 -12.52 -2.63
C ALA A 293 -30.78 -13.27 -1.37
N GLY A 294 -31.02 -12.74 -0.17
CA GLY A 294 -30.67 -13.39 1.10
C GLY A 294 -29.33 -12.97 1.70
N PHE A 295 -28.69 -11.93 1.17
CA PHE A 295 -27.55 -11.30 1.81
C PHE A 295 -27.96 -10.60 3.11
N THR A 296 -27.03 -10.50 4.04
CA THR A 296 -27.27 -9.86 5.36
C THR A 296 -26.49 -8.57 5.53
N THR A 297 -25.46 -8.37 4.71
CA THR A 297 -24.48 -7.29 4.88
C THR A 297 -24.05 -6.71 3.53
N LEU A 298 -23.75 -5.43 3.49
CA LEU A 298 -23.19 -4.74 2.32
C LEU A 298 -21.75 -4.32 2.62
N ARG A 299 -20.82 -4.53 1.69
CA ARG A 299 -19.47 -3.95 1.78
C ARG A 299 -19.36 -2.75 0.85
N VAL A 300 -19.00 -1.61 1.42
CA VAL A 300 -18.72 -0.36 0.70
C VAL A 300 -17.25 0.04 0.90
N TYR A 301 -16.65 0.68 -0.10
CA TYR A 301 -15.21 0.92 -0.17
C TYR A 301 -14.74 2.25 0.42
N SER A 302 -15.59 3.26 0.32
CA SER A 302 -15.28 4.67 0.59
C SER A 302 -16.57 5.41 0.94
N THR A 303 -16.48 6.73 1.10
CA THR A 303 -17.60 7.61 1.42
C THR A 303 -18.08 8.47 0.25
N ASP A 304 -17.62 8.19 -0.97
CA ASP A 304 -18.03 8.92 -2.17
C ASP A 304 -19.50 8.67 -2.54
N CYS A 305 -20.03 9.47 -3.47
CA CYS A 305 -21.40 9.34 -3.99
C CYS A 305 -22.49 9.27 -2.92
N ASP A 306 -22.32 9.99 -1.82
CA ASP A 306 -23.23 9.96 -0.69
C ASP A 306 -23.49 8.51 -0.20
N THR A 307 -22.46 7.65 -0.28
CA THR A 307 -22.55 6.22 0.06
C THR A 307 -23.08 6.02 1.48
N LEU A 308 -22.50 6.71 2.46
CA LEU A 308 -22.92 6.56 3.86
C LEU A 308 -24.41 6.88 4.09
N PRO A 309 -24.93 8.06 3.70
CA PRO A 309 -26.36 8.34 3.89
C PRO A 309 -27.26 7.48 3.01
N ASN A 310 -26.96 7.28 1.72
CA ASN A 310 -27.87 6.59 0.79
C ASN A 310 -27.89 5.08 1.03
N VAL A 311 -26.71 4.44 1.10
CA VAL A 311 -26.60 2.99 1.36
C VAL A 311 -26.99 2.69 2.80
N GLY A 312 -26.65 3.57 3.74
CA GLY A 312 -27.07 3.45 5.14
C GLY A 312 -28.59 3.45 5.33
N ALA A 313 -29.28 4.39 4.69
CA ALA A 313 -30.74 4.45 4.72
C ALA A 313 -31.38 3.19 4.12
N ALA A 314 -30.87 2.74 2.97
CA ALA A 314 -31.36 1.54 2.31
C ALA A 314 -31.07 0.26 3.11
N ALA A 315 -29.87 0.13 3.69
CA ALA A 315 -29.50 -0.99 4.55
C ALA A 315 -30.45 -1.08 5.74
N ARG A 316 -30.72 0.04 6.42
CA ARG A 316 -31.67 0.10 7.54
C ARG A 316 -33.09 -0.30 7.11
N ALA A 317 -33.55 0.18 5.95
CA ALA A 317 -34.89 -0.12 5.43
C ALA A 317 -35.09 -1.62 5.14
N HIS A 318 -34.03 -2.31 4.74
CA HIS A 318 -34.06 -3.74 4.38
C HIS A 318 -33.43 -4.67 5.42
N GLY A 319 -33.09 -4.17 6.61
CA GLY A 319 -32.53 -4.97 7.69
C GLY A 319 -31.12 -5.50 7.44
N LEU A 320 -30.37 -4.86 6.53
CA LEU A 320 -28.97 -5.19 6.25
C LEU A 320 -28.01 -4.41 7.15
N ARG A 321 -26.83 -4.99 7.34
CA ARG A 321 -25.69 -4.38 8.04
C ARG A 321 -24.63 -3.91 7.03
N MET A 322 -23.60 -3.21 7.48
CA MET A 322 -22.58 -2.61 6.62
C MET A 322 -21.16 -2.92 7.09
N ILE A 323 -20.31 -3.32 6.14
CA ILE A 323 -18.85 -3.27 6.23
C ILE A 323 -18.42 -1.97 5.56
N VAL A 324 -17.84 -1.05 6.32
CA VAL A 324 -17.44 0.28 5.82
C VAL A 324 -15.95 0.33 5.56
N GLY A 325 -15.57 0.87 4.40
CA GLY A 325 -14.18 1.02 3.98
C GLY A 325 -13.65 2.44 4.13
N ILE A 326 -12.35 2.54 4.42
CA ILE A 326 -11.55 3.75 4.21
C ILE A 326 -10.57 3.41 3.08
N PHE A 327 -10.79 4.03 1.93
CA PHE A 327 -10.03 3.76 0.72
C PHE A 327 -8.72 4.54 0.69
N ILE A 328 -7.68 3.87 0.21
CA ILE A 328 -6.33 4.42 0.03
C ILE A 328 -5.98 4.18 -1.43
N GLY A 329 -5.82 5.27 -2.19
CA GLY A 329 -5.63 5.19 -3.64
C GLY A 329 -4.23 5.61 -4.14
N LYS A 330 -3.39 6.18 -3.29
CA LYS A 330 -2.08 6.72 -3.70
C LYS A 330 -1.02 6.42 -2.67
N VAL A 331 0.23 6.51 -3.10
CA VAL A 331 1.40 6.31 -2.22
C VAL A 331 1.43 7.37 -1.13
N GLY A 332 1.69 6.93 0.10
CA GLY A 332 1.69 7.76 1.30
C GLY A 332 0.45 7.49 2.12
N CYS A 333 0.54 6.54 3.04
CA CYS A 333 -0.57 6.15 3.91
C CYS A 333 -0.47 6.83 5.26
N ASP A 334 -0.72 8.12 5.26
CA ASP A 334 -1.01 8.84 6.48
C ASP A 334 -2.38 9.52 6.33
N ASN A 335 -2.95 9.95 7.44
CA ASN A 335 -4.19 10.72 7.42
C ASN A 335 -3.95 12.23 7.51
N THR A 336 -2.75 12.69 7.15
CA THR A 336 -2.58 14.05 6.64
C THR A 336 -3.02 14.13 5.18
N ASP A 337 -3.12 12.99 4.49
CA ASP A 337 -3.85 12.89 3.23
C ASP A 337 -5.30 13.38 3.42
N PRO A 338 -5.69 14.48 2.73
CA PRO A 338 -7.05 15.01 2.84
C PRO A 338 -8.11 14.00 2.42
N ASP A 339 -7.81 13.09 1.48
CA ASP A 339 -8.78 12.10 0.99
C ASP A 339 -9.10 11.06 2.08
N VAL A 340 -8.10 10.65 2.85
CA VAL A 340 -8.26 9.71 3.98
C VAL A 340 -8.92 10.42 5.17
N ALA A 341 -8.48 11.65 5.47
CA ALA A 341 -9.03 12.45 6.55
C ALA A 341 -10.52 12.77 6.34
N GLU A 342 -10.94 13.08 5.10
CA GLU A 342 -12.33 13.34 4.74
C GLU A 342 -13.22 12.10 4.94
N GLN A 343 -12.74 10.92 4.54
CA GLN A 343 -13.47 9.66 4.76
C GLN A 343 -13.69 9.36 6.25
N ILE A 344 -12.64 9.53 7.07
CA ILE A 344 -12.72 9.36 8.54
C ILE A 344 -13.69 10.40 9.13
N ALA A 345 -13.61 11.67 8.69
CA ALA A 345 -14.52 12.72 9.14
C ALA A 345 -15.99 12.44 8.75
N ALA A 346 -16.23 11.96 7.53
CA ALA A 346 -17.55 11.58 7.05
C ALA A 346 -18.16 10.43 7.86
N LEU A 347 -17.37 9.40 8.19
CA LEU A 347 -17.80 8.33 9.10
C LEU A 347 -18.17 8.89 10.47
N LYS A 348 -17.30 9.72 11.08
CA LYS A 348 -17.57 10.36 12.38
C LYS A 348 -18.85 11.19 12.35
N ALA A 349 -19.09 11.93 11.27
CA ALA A 349 -20.30 12.73 11.11
C ALA A 349 -21.56 11.85 10.94
N TRP A 350 -21.45 10.74 10.21
CA TRP A 350 -22.58 9.84 9.95
C TRP A 350 -23.02 9.07 11.20
N SER A 351 -22.07 8.55 11.99
CA SER A 351 -22.29 7.97 13.33
C SER A 351 -23.42 6.93 13.46
N GLN A 352 -23.77 6.20 12.40
CA GLN A 352 -24.76 5.11 12.43
C GLN A 352 -24.13 3.78 12.83
N TRP A 353 -23.49 3.72 14.00
CA TRP A 353 -22.69 2.57 14.43
C TRP A 353 -23.49 1.29 14.64
N ASP A 354 -24.80 1.37 14.86
CA ASP A 354 -25.68 0.22 14.93
C ASP A 354 -25.81 -0.53 13.60
N LEU A 355 -25.53 0.14 12.46
CA LEU A 355 -25.51 -0.48 11.13
C LEU A 355 -24.15 -1.10 10.80
N VAL A 356 -23.06 -0.75 11.50
CA VAL A 356 -21.71 -1.13 11.10
C VAL A 356 -21.28 -2.44 11.78
N ASP A 357 -20.90 -3.42 10.97
CA ASP A 357 -20.33 -4.69 11.43
C ASP A 357 -18.81 -4.67 11.53
N LEU A 358 -18.15 -4.03 10.56
CA LEU A 358 -16.71 -4.06 10.43
C LEU A 358 -16.23 -2.79 9.74
N CYS A 359 -15.15 -2.20 10.24
CA CYS A 359 -14.45 -1.11 9.58
C CYS A 359 -13.16 -1.66 8.93
N VAL A 360 -13.01 -1.46 7.63
CA VAL A 360 -11.86 -1.91 6.83
C VAL A 360 -11.01 -0.72 6.44
N VAL A 361 -9.77 -0.66 6.93
CA VAL A 361 -8.82 0.42 6.65
C VAL A 361 -7.86 -0.03 5.56
N GLY A 362 -8.02 0.53 4.35
CA GLY A 362 -7.27 0.15 3.16
C GLY A 362 -7.85 -1.08 2.45
N ASN A 363 -7.61 -1.15 1.14
CA ASN A 363 -7.92 -2.29 0.30
C ASN A 363 -6.73 -2.56 -0.62
N GLU A 364 -6.06 -3.68 -0.44
CA GLU A 364 -4.85 -4.07 -1.19
C GLU A 364 -3.73 -3.02 -1.11
N ALA A 365 -3.63 -2.33 0.02
CA ALA A 365 -2.76 -1.17 0.16
C ALA A 365 -1.27 -1.55 0.23
N LEU A 366 -0.93 -2.76 0.71
CA LEU A 366 0.44 -3.28 0.71
C LEU A 366 0.81 -3.90 -0.64
N PHE A 367 -0.13 -4.60 -1.28
CA PHE A 367 0.10 -5.16 -2.61
C PHE A 367 0.36 -4.07 -3.65
N ASN A 368 -0.46 -3.02 -3.65
CA ASN A 368 -0.31 -1.86 -4.53
C ASN A 368 0.81 -0.90 -4.10
N LYS A 369 1.52 -1.19 -3.00
CA LYS A 369 2.59 -0.35 -2.45
C LYS A 369 2.16 1.09 -2.15
N PHE A 370 0.87 1.29 -1.86
CA PHE A 370 0.37 2.57 -1.38
C PHE A 370 0.85 2.84 0.04
N CYS A 371 0.88 1.78 0.86
CA CYS A 371 1.40 1.83 2.23
C CYS A 371 2.59 0.89 2.40
N SER A 372 3.51 1.29 3.27
CA SER A 372 4.33 0.36 4.05
C SER A 372 3.52 -0.24 5.21
N VAL A 373 4.05 -1.31 5.82
CA VAL A 373 3.42 -1.94 7.00
C VAL A 373 3.26 -0.95 8.15
N SER A 374 4.28 -0.14 8.45
CA SER A 374 4.25 0.81 9.57
C SER A 374 3.23 1.92 9.36
N GLU A 375 3.11 2.45 8.15
CA GLU A 375 2.12 3.46 7.78
C GLU A 375 0.70 2.90 7.93
N LEU A 376 0.44 1.70 7.39
CA LEU A 376 -0.88 1.06 7.49
C LEU A 376 -1.25 0.75 8.95
N THR A 377 -0.32 0.22 9.75
CA THR A 377 -0.51 0.01 11.20
C THR A 377 -0.87 1.30 11.92
N SER A 378 -0.16 2.39 11.61
CA SER A 378 -0.39 3.72 12.21
C SER A 378 -1.76 4.26 11.84
N LEU A 379 -2.16 4.13 10.57
CA LEU A 379 -3.46 4.56 10.07
C LEU A 379 -4.61 3.77 10.70
N ILE A 380 -4.49 2.44 10.83
CA ILE A 380 -5.47 1.60 11.53
C ILE A 380 -5.63 2.07 12.98
N SER A 381 -4.50 2.21 13.68
CA SER A 381 -4.50 2.60 15.11
C SER A 381 -5.12 3.97 15.33
N ARG A 382 -4.82 4.94 14.46
CA ARG A 382 -5.39 6.29 14.53
C ARG A 382 -6.88 6.30 14.20
N THR A 383 -7.29 5.61 13.13
CA THR A 383 -8.71 5.49 12.77
C THR A 383 -9.50 4.88 13.92
N LYS A 384 -8.99 3.81 14.54
CA LYS A 384 -9.61 3.16 15.70
C LYS A 384 -9.81 4.14 16.85
N SER A 385 -8.79 4.92 17.19
CA SER A 385 -8.88 5.97 18.22
C SER A 385 -9.91 7.04 17.88
N GLU A 386 -9.91 7.55 16.64
CA GLU A 386 -10.81 8.61 16.22
C GLU A 386 -12.28 8.18 16.16
N LEU A 387 -12.57 6.96 15.68
CA LEU A 387 -13.94 6.45 15.65
C LEU A 387 -14.41 6.02 17.05
N ALA A 388 -13.53 5.49 17.90
CA ALA A 388 -13.85 5.22 19.30
C ALA A 388 -14.24 6.49 20.06
N SER A 389 -13.60 7.63 19.76
CA SER A 389 -13.92 8.93 20.39
C SER A 389 -15.35 9.41 20.11
N VAL A 390 -16.01 8.87 19.08
CA VAL A 390 -17.40 9.16 18.71
C VAL A 390 -18.31 7.95 18.87
N GLY A 391 -17.89 6.93 19.64
CA GLY A 391 -18.74 5.83 20.09
C GLY A 391 -18.72 4.56 19.24
N TYR A 392 -17.88 4.46 18.21
CA TYR A 392 -17.71 3.20 17.48
C TYR A 392 -16.82 2.23 18.28
N ASN A 393 -17.38 1.09 18.66
CA ASN A 393 -16.67 0.03 19.39
C ASN A 393 -16.62 -1.30 18.63
N GLY A 394 -16.96 -1.27 17.33
CA GLY A 394 -16.93 -2.44 16.47
C GLY A 394 -15.50 -2.82 16.04
N PRO A 395 -15.33 -3.98 15.40
CA PRO A 395 -14.02 -4.47 14.97
C PRO A 395 -13.44 -3.67 13.80
N PHE A 396 -12.11 -3.73 13.71
CA PHE A 396 -11.31 -3.21 12.60
C PHE A 396 -10.53 -4.33 11.90
N THR A 397 -10.29 -4.14 10.60
CA THR A 397 -9.33 -4.92 9.83
C THR A 397 -8.69 -4.05 8.75
N THR A 398 -7.68 -4.60 8.07
CA THR A 398 -7.33 -4.23 6.69
C THR A 398 -7.59 -5.46 5.80
N THR A 399 -7.66 -5.29 4.48
CA THR A 399 -7.73 -6.43 3.56
C THR A 399 -6.71 -6.27 2.45
N ASP A 400 -6.09 -7.40 2.08
CA ASP A 400 -5.06 -7.47 1.05
C ASP A 400 -5.02 -8.87 0.44
N VAL A 401 -4.32 -9.06 -0.67
CA VAL A 401 -4.10 -10.39 -1.26
C VAL A 401 -3.17 -11.22 -0.38
N VAL A 402 -3.22 -12.55 -0.49
CA VAL A 402 -2.45 -13.47 0.37
C VAL A 402 -0.95 -13.16 0.36
N SER A 403 -0.37 -12.81 -0.79
CA SER A 403 1.06 -12.48 -0.88
C SER A 403 1.44 -11.25 -0.04
N ALA A 404 0.56 -10.28 0.14
CA ALA A 404 0.84 -9.15 1.02
C ALA A 404 0.97 -9.57 2.49
N TRP A 405 0.27 -10.61 2.92
CA TRP A 405 0.37 -11.17 4.26
C TRP A 405 1.62 -12.04 4.45
N THR A 406 2.05 -12.77 3.42
CA THR A 406 3.18 -13.71 3.51
C THR A 406 4.53 -13.08 3.18
N ASP A 407 4.55 -12.05 2.35
CA ASP A 407 5.79 -11.48 1.81
C ASP A 407 6.29 -10.27 2.62
N ASN A 408 5.52 -9.85 3.64
CA ASN A 408 5.87 -8.73 4.52
C ASN A 408 5.86 -9.18 5.99
N ASP A 409 6.67 -8.54 6.84
CA ASP A 409 6.51 -8.66 8.30
C ASP A 409 5.29 -7.86 8.76
N VAL A 410 4.13 -8.52 8.77
CA VAL A 410 2.83 -7.92 9.13
C VAL A 410 2.50 -8.04 10.62
N SER A 411 3.45 -8.41 11.47
CA SER A 411 3.24 -8.62 12.92
C SER A 411 2.57 -7.43 13.61
N SER A 412 2.98 -6.21 13.25
CA SER A 412 2.40 -4.97 13.78
C SER A 412 0.96 -4.71 13.31
N ILE A 413 0.62 -5.07 12.07
CA ILE A 413 -0.75 -5.02 11.55
C ILE A 413 -1.61 -6.06 12.27
N CYS A 414 -1.11 -7.29 12.41
CA CYS A 414 -1.79 -8.36 13.15
C CYS A 414 -2.09 -7.91 14.59
N ALA A 415 -1.23 -7.12 15.24
CA ALA A 415 -1.51 -6.58 16.58
C ALA A 415 -2.60 -5.49 16.59
N ALA A 416 -2.74 -4.70 15.52
CA ALA A 416 -3.66 -3.56 15.46
C ALA A 416 -5.10 -3.92 15.05
N ILE A 417 -5.29 -4.96 14.24
CA ILE A 417 -6.60 -5.41 13.74
C ILE A 417 -7.32 -6.34 14.72
N ASP A 418 -8.64 -6.47 14.61
CA ASP A 418 -9.45 -7.36 15.47
C ASP A 418 -9.71 -8.72 14.81
N VAL A 419 -9.86 -8.74 13.49
CA VAL A 419 -9.95 -9.94 12.63
C VAL A 419 -8.94 -9.81 11.49
N VAL A 420 -8.57 -10.92 10.85
CA VAL A 420 -7.72 -10.88 9.65
C VAL A 420 -8.59 -11.01 8.40
N ALA A 421 -8.20 -10.39 7.29
CA ALA A 421 -9.01 -10.43 6.09
C ALA A 421 -8.19 -10.47 4.79
N THR A 422 -8.72 -11.11 3.76
CA THR A 422 -8.04 -11.22 2.47
C THR A 422 -8.97 -11.07 1.28
N ASN A 423 -8.43 -10.58 0.16
CA ASN A 423 -9.07 -10.67 -1.15
C ASN A 423 -8.51 -11.90 -1.87
N ALA A 424 -9.40 -12.80 -2.30
CA ALA A 424 -9.01 -14.08 -2.88
C ALA A 424 -9.93 -14.45 -4.05
N HIS A 425 -9.46 -14.26 -5.28
CA HIS A 425 -10.18 -14.61 -6.50
C HIS A 425 -9.54 -15.83 -7.16
N ALA A 426 -10.24 -16.97 -7.13
CA ALA A 426 -9.79 -18.22 -7.74
C ALA A 426 -9.47 -18.09 -9.24
N TYR A 427 -10.16 -17.20 -9.94
CA TYR A 427 -9.93 -16.93 -11.37
C TYR A 427 -8.48 -16.51 -11.70
N PHE A 428 -7.80 -15.78 -10.81
CA PHE A 428 -6.41 -15.38 -11.03
C PHE A 428 -5.40 -16.51 -10.76
N ASN A 429 -5.85 -17.68 -10.33
CA ASN A 429 -5.03 -18.89 -10.26
C ASN A 429 -5.24 -19.75 -11.51
N ALA A 430 -4.21 -19.82 -12.35
CA ALA A 430 -4.29 -20.48 -13.66
C ALA A 430 -4.60 -21.99 -13.61
N GLY A 431 -4.47 -22.62 -12.45
CA GLY A 431 -4.72 -24.05 -12.22
C GLY A 431 -6.04 -24.37 -11.54
N THR A 432 -6.88 -23.37 -11.23
CA THR A 432 -8.12 -23.58 -10.47
C THR A 432 -9.32 -23.61 -11.40
N ASN A 433 -10.05 -24.74 -11.45
CA ASN A 433 -11.32 -24.83 -12.16
C ASN A 433 -12.42 -24.06 -11.40
N PRO A 434 -13.47 -23.57 -12.10
CA PRO A 434 -14.61 -22.93 -11.44
C PRO A 434 -15.21 -23.76 -10.30
N SER A 435 -15.36 -25.07 -10.48
CA SER A 435 -15.90 -25.98 -9.45
C SER A 435 -15.01 -26.14 -8.21
N GLU A 436 -13.74 -25.75 -8.29
CA GLU A 436 -12.75 -25.83 -7.21
C GLU A 436 -12.53 -24.47 -6.52
N ALA A 437 -13.19 -23.41 -7.00
CA ALA A 437 -13.03 -22.05 -6.50
C ALA A 437 -13.25 -21.94 -4.99
N GLY A 438 -14.28 -22.60 -4.45
CA GLY A 438 -14.55 -22.58 -3.00
C GLY A 438 -13.39 -23.12 -2.17
N LYS A 439 -12.83 -24.27 -2.56
CA LYS A 439 -11.68 -24.88 -1.87
C LYS A 439 -10.43 -24.02 -1.98
N PHE A 440 -10.18 -23.41 -3.14
CA PHE A 440 -9.07 -22.49 -3.33
C PHE A 440 -9.18 -21.30 -2.37
N VAL A 441 -10.34 -20.63 -2.34
CA VAL A 441 -10.60 -19.47 -1.48
C VAL A 441 -10.46 -19.85 0.00
N ALA A 442 -10.93 -21.04 0.40
CA ALA A 442 -10.75 -21.56 1.76
C ALA A 442 -9.29 -21.79 2.11
N GLY A 443 -8.48 -22.32 1.19
CA GLY A 443 -7.05 -22.45 1.37
C GLY A 443 -6.35 -21.09 1.54
N GLN A 444 -6.70 -20.11 0.71
CA GLN A 444 -6.16 -18.74 0.81
C GLN A 444 -6.49 -18.10 2.16
N LEU A 445 -7.75 -18.25 2.62
CA LEU A 445 -8.16 -17.75 3.93
C LEU A 445 -7.39 -18.41 5.07
N ALA A 446 -7.23 -19.73 5.04
CA ALA A 446 -6.52 -20.47 6.08
C ALA A 446 -5.04 -20.07 6.21
N ILE A 447 -4.38 -19.70 5.09
CA ILE A 447 -3.01 -19.17 5.11
C ILE A 447 -2.98 -17.87 5.92
N VAL A 448 -3.88 -16.94 5.62
CA VAL A 448 -3.93 -15.62 6.26
C VAL A 448 -4.38 -15.70 7.73
N GLU A 449 -5.32 -16.60 8.06
CA GLU A 449 -5.68 -16.93 9.45
C GLU A 449 -4.46 -17.39 10.26
N LYS A 450 -3.58 -18.20 9.66
CA LYS A 450 -2.36 -18.67 10.30
C LYS A 450 -1.32 -17.57 10.54
N VAL A 451 -1.21 -16.60 9.61
CA VAL A 451 -0.25 -15.48 9.72
C VAL A 451 -0.52 -14.65 10.98
N CYS A 452 -1.77 -14.29 11.25
CA CYS A 452 -2.12 -13.47 12.42
C CYS A 452 -2.62 -14.27 13.63
N GLY A 453 -2.95 -15.56 13.48
CA GLY A 453 -3.58 -16.36 14.53
C GLY A 453 -4.97 -15.85 14.94
N LYS A 454 -5.70 -15.26 13.99
CA LYS A 454 -7.00 -14.59 14.22
C LYS A 454 -8.11 -15.17 13.33
N PRO A 455 -9.39 -15.04 13.72
CA PRO A 455 -10.50 -15.37 12.84
C PRO A 455 -10.38 -14.60 11.52
N GLY A 456 -10.58 -15.31 10.40
CA GLY A 456 -10.42 -14.75 9.07
C GLY A 456 -11.73 -14.60 8.31
N TYR A 457 -11.75 -13.58 7.44
CA TYR A 457 -12.84 -13.32 6.50
C TYR A 457 -12.30 -12.98 5.10
N VAL A 458 -13.04 -13.34 4.05
CA VAL A 458 -12.68 -12.98 2.67
C VAL A 458 -13.48 -11.74 2.28
N MET A 459 -12.78 -10.62 2.02
CA MET A 459 -13.43 -9.33 1.75
C MET A 459 -13.78 -9.16 0.28
N GLU A 460 -13.17 -9.93 -0.62
CA GLU A 460 -13.55 -10.03 -2.03
C GLU A 460 -13.27 -11.42 -2.55
N THR A 461 -14.27 -11.97 -3.23
CA THR A 461 -14.09 -13.14 -4.08
C THR A 461 -15.18 -13.16 -5.13
N GLY A 462 -14.87 -13.71 -6.30
CA GLY A 462 -15.83 -13.77 -7.40
C GLY A 462 -15.27 -14.52 -8.58
N TRP A 463 -15.96 -14.40 -9.71
CA TRP A 463 -15.52 -14.94 -10.98
C TRP A 463 -16.13 -14.11 -12.13
N PRO A 464 -15.38 -13.75 -13.18
CA PRO A 464 -15.89 -12.88 -14.23
C PRO A 464 -16.75 -13.62 -15.27
N THR A 465 -17.70 -12.92 -15.87
CA THR A 465 -18.56 -13.43 -16.95
C THR A 465 -17.97 -13.29 -18.34
N ALA A 466 -16.95 -12.43 -18.50
CA ALA A 466 -16.22 -12.24 -19.76
C ALA A 466 -14.76 -11.86 -19.48
N GLY A 467 -13.92 -12.03 -20.49
CA GLY A 467 -12.46 -11.91 -20.42
C GLY A 467 -11.76 -13.13 -21.01
N ASN A 468 -10.44 -13.12 -20.95
CA ASN A 468 -9.59 -14.22 -21.42
C ASN A 468 -9.59 -15.38 -20.42
N CYS A 469 -9.24 -16.59 -20.84
CA CYS A 469 -8.91 -17.65 -19.89
C CYS A 469 -7.53 -17.39 -19.28
N ASN A 470 -7.38 -17.70 -18.00
CA ASN A 470 -6.09 -17.78 -17.33
C ASN A 470 -5.80 -19.27 -17.06
N GLY A 471 -5.03 -19.93 -17.94
CA GLY A 471 -4.91 -21.39 -17.89
C GLY A 471 -6.27 -22.08 -17.98
N VAL A 472 -6.66 -22.86 -16.96
CA VAL A 472 -7.98 -23.53 -16.90
C VAL A 472 -9.10 -22.63 -16.34
N ALA A 473 -8.76 -21.46 -15.79
CA ALA A 473 -9.72 -20.52 -15.25
C ALA A 473 -10.30 -19.64 -16.36
N CYS A 474 -11.36 -20.10 -17.01
CA CYS A 474 -12.06 -19.34 -18.06
C CYS A 474 -13.19 -18.48 -17.50
N ALA A 475 -13.33 -17.26 -18.03
CA ALA A 475 -14.47 -16.39 -17.77
C ALA A 475 -15.71 -16.88 -18.52
N GLY A 476 -16.90 -16.67 -17.96
CA GLY A 476 -18.16 -17.06 -18.59
C GLY A 476 -19.32 -17.11 -17.61
N HIS A 477 -20.56 -17.00 -18.08
CA HIS A 477 -21.73 -17.04 -17.19
C HIS A 477 -21.94 -18.41 -16.53
N ALA A 478 -21.60 -19.50 -17.20
CA ALA A 478 -21.72 -20.84 -16.62
C ALA A 478 -20.61 -21.09 -15.59
N GLU A 479 -19.41 -20.62 -15.90
CA GLU A 479 -18.21 -20.67 -15.08
C GLU A 479 -18.40 -19.81 -13.82
N GLN A 480 -18.87 -18.57 -13.96
CA GLN A 480 -19.20 -17.71 -12.82
C GLN A 480 -20.23 -18.37 -11.91
N ARG A 481 -21.34 -18.88 -12.46
CA ARG A 481 -22.34 -19.58 -11.65
C ARG A 481 -21.74 -20.76 -10.88
N THR A 482 -20.93 -21.58 -11.54
CA THR A 482 -20.28 -22.74 -10.93
C THR A 482 -19.33 -22.33 -9.81
N ALA A 483 -18.50 -21.30 -10.04
CA ALA A 483 -17.56 -20.80 -9.05
C ALA A 483 -18.23 -20.15 -7.84
N ILE A 484 -19.22 -19.29 -8.07
CA ILE A 484 -19.97 -18.61 -7.01
C ILE A 484 -20.71 -19.64 -6.15
N GLN A 485 -21.34 -20.66 -6.76
CA GLN A 485 -21.98 -21.76 -6.02
C GLN A 485 -20.99 -22.60 -5.20
N ALA A 486 -19.80 -22.87 -5.76
CA ALA A 486 -18.73 -23.58 -5.03
C ALA A 486 -18.24 -22.76 -3.83
N ILE A 487 -18.04 -21.45 -3.99
CA ILE A 487 -17.64 -20.53 -2.92
C ILE A 487 -18.74 -20.43 -1.85
N GLU A 488 -20.00 -20.24 -2.26
CA GLU A 488 -21.15 -20.19 -1.34
C GLU A 488 -21.24 -21.46 -0.49
N SER A 489 -21.08 -22.63 -1.12
CA SER A 489 -21.18 -23.89 -0.40
C SER A 489 -20.05 -24.12 0.60
N GLU A 490 -18.84 -23.62 0.32
CA GLU A 490 -17.66 -23.82 1.17
C GLU A 490 -17.57 -22.77 2.29
N LEU A 491 -17.77 -21.49 1.96
CA LEU A 491 -17.43 -20.35 2.82
C LEU A 491 -18.44 -19.21 2.77
N GLY A 492 -19.64 -19.42 2.26
CA GLY A 492 -20.58 -18.34 2.00
C GLY A 492 -20.89 -17.42 3.21
N ASN A 493 -20.78 -17.93 4.44
CA ASN A 493 -20.96 -17.15 5.67
C ASN A 493 -19.72 -16.34 6.12
N LYS A 494 -18.58 -16.47 5.42
CA LYS A 494 -17.30 -15.80 5.70
C LYS A 494 -16.77 -14.97 4.53
N VAL A 495 -17.46 -14.96 3.39
CA VAL A 495 -17.02 -14.27 2.18
C VAL A 495 -17.94 -13.08 1.85
N VAL A 496 -17.33 -12.05 1.26
CA VAL A 496 -18.03 -10.97 0.58
C VAL A 496 -17.90 -11.23 -0.93
N PHE A 497 -19.04 -11.40 -1.60
CA PHE A 497 -19.06 -11.65 -3.04
C PHE A 497 -18.82 -10.36 -3.83
N PHE A 498 -17.95 -10.46 -4.83
CA PHE A 498 -17.52 -9.38 -5.71
C PHE A 498 -17.98 -9.66 -7.14
N SER A 499 -18.87 -8.86 -7.74
CA SER A 499 -19.61 -7.70 -7.18
C SER A 499 -21.09 -7.73 -7.56
N PHE A 500 -21.93 -6.81 -7.06
CA PHE A 500 -23.36 -6.84 -7.38
C PHE A 500 -23.64 -6.63 -8.88
N ARG A 501 -23.03 -5.60 -9.48
CA ARG A 501 -23.14 -5.28 -10.91
C ARG A 501 -21.75 -5.13 -11.52
N ASP A 502 -21.68 -5.25 -12.84
CA ASP A 502 -20.49 -4.96 -13.62
C ASP A 502 -20.04 -3.50 -13.44
N ASP A 503 -18.72 -3.31 -13.43
CA ASP A 503 -18.07 -2.01 -13.25
C ASP A 503 -17.43 -1.54 -14.59
N PRO A 504 -18.21 -1.12 -15.60
CA PRO A 504 -17.72 -0.83 -16.95
C PRO A 504 -16.73 0.34 -17.03
N TRP A 505 -16.58 1.12 -15.95
CA TRP A 505 -15.62 2.22 -15.87
C TRP A 505 -14.20 1.76 -15.56
N LYS A 506 -14.01 0.52 -15.12
CA LYS A 506 -12.68 -0.03 -14.86
C LYS A 506 -11.93 -0.26 -16.17
N LYS A 507 -10.60 -0.19 -16.11
CA LYS A 507 -9.76 -0.67 -17.22
C LYS A 507 -9.94 -2.18 -17.34
N PRO A 508 -9.92 -2.78 -18.54
CA PRO A 508 -10.15 -4.22 -18.71
C PRO A 508 -9.20 -5.14 -17.94
N GLY A 509 -7.99 -4.66 -17.60
CA GLY A 509 -6.94 -5.44 -16.95
C GLY A 509 -6.31 -6.49 -17.88
N ASP A 510 -5.31 -7.22 -17.38
CA ASP A 510 -4.50 -8.16 -18.19
C ASP A 510 -5.33 -9.30 -18.81
N CYS A 511 -6.39 -9.74 -18.12
CA CYS A 511 -7.29 -10.75 -18.63
C CYS A 511 -8.55 -10.18 -19.30
N ASN A 512 -8.65 -8.87 -19.54
CA ASN A 512 -9.87 -8.23 -20.06
C ASN A 512 -11.15 -8.56 -19.26
N CYS A 513 -11.02 -8.76 -17.95
CA CYS A 513 -12.08 -9.29 -17.09
C CYS A 513 -12.64 -8.29 -16.08
N GLU A 514 -11.93 -7.19 -15.81
CA GLU A 514 -12.21 -6.29 -14.68
C GLU A 514 -13.56 -5.55 -14.77
N GLN A 515 -14.15 -5.51 -15.97
CA GLN A 515 -15.45 -4.89 -16.23
C GLN A 515 -16.62 -5.88 -16.06
N HIS A 516 -16.38 -7.15 -15.74
CA HIS A 516 -17.35 -8.25 -15.92
C HIS A 516 -17.57 -9.13 -14.68
N TRP A 517 -17.38 -8.59 -13.47
CA TRP A 517 -17.49 -9.33 -12.21
C TRP A 517 -18.89 -9.34 -11.57
N GLY A 518 -19.85 -8.61 -12.14
CA GLY A 518 -21.22 -8.55 -11.65
C GLY A 518 -21.85 -9.94 -11.58
N CYS A 519 -22.31 -10.33 -10.39
CA CYS A 519 -22.79 -11.69 -10.13
C CYS A 519 -24.24 -11.76 -9.63
N ALA A 520 -24.99 -10.65 -9.58
CA ALA A 520 -26.39 -10.64 -9.15
C ALA A 520 -27.27 -11.67 -9.91
N SER A 521 -27.01 -11.88 -11.20
CA SER A 521 -27.75 -12.86 -12.01
C SER A 521 -27.65 -14.32 -11.50
N VAL A 522 -26.63 -14.64 -10.69
CA VAL A 522 -26.50 -15.96 -10.05
C VAL A 522 -27.64 -16.22 -9.07
N TRP A 523 -28.16 -15.17 -8.42
CA TRP A 523 -29.30 -15.24 -7.48
C TRP A 523 -30.61 -14.73 -8.11
N GLY A 524 -30.63 -14.51 -9.43
CA GLY A 524 -31.84 -14.10 -10.15
C GLY A 524 -32.24 -12.64 -9.98
N VAL A 525 -31.28 -11.76 -9.65
CA VAL A 525 -31.48 -10.31 -9.43
C VAL A 525 -30.67 -9.41 -10.36
#